data_AF-A0A1S1TB50-F1
#
_entry.id   AF-A0A1S1TB50-F1
#
_cell.length_a   1.000
_cell.length_b   1.000
_cell.length_c   1.000
_cell.angle_alpha   90.00
_cell.angle_beta   90.00
_cell.angle_gamma   90.00
#
_symmetry.space_group_name_H-M   'P 1'
#
loop_
_entity.id
_entity.type
_entity.pdbx_description
1 polymer ?
#
loop_
_entity_poly.entity_id
_entity_poly.type
_entity_poly.pdbx_seq_one_letter_code
_entity_poly.pdbx_strand_id
1 'polypeptide(L)'
;MSLKLIALTTTIATIAAVAVTAPQAFALEPIQGSITYGGQQATRLTKAPIGSVVPHDFYSNGEHYRETYVIAPDRSLSLVSRVRSNN
;
A
#
# COMPACT_ATOMS: atom_id res chain seq x y z
N MET A 1 35.24 -45.39 -42.76
CA MET A 1 35.09 -45.20 -41.30
C MET A 1 34.07 -44.11 -41.09
N SER A 2 32.94 -44.48 -40.51
CA SER A 2 31.68 -43.73 -40.48
C SER A 2 31.69 -42.69 -39.37
N LEU A 3 31.15 -41.48 -39.61
CA LEU A 3 30.68 -40.62 -38.51
C LEU A 3 29.48 -39.78 -38.96
N LYS A 4 28.35 -40.00 -38.30
CA LYS A 4 27.07 -39.28 -38.48
C LYS A 4 27.15 -37.92 -37.78
N LEU A 5 26.60 -36.86 -38.40
CA LEU A 5 26.24 -35.63 -37.69
C LEU A 5 24.71 -35.56 -37.60
N ILE A 6 24.19 -35.62 -36.38
CA ILE A 6 22.78 -35.44 -36.05
C ILE A 6 22.53 -33.94 -35.97
N ALA A 7 21.68 -33.41 -36.87
CA ALA A 7 21.27 -32.01 -36.84
C ALA A 7 20.27 -31.79 -35.69
N LEU A 8 20.74 -31.11 -34.65
CA LEU A 8 20.00 -30.69 -33.48
C LEU A 8 19.27 -29.37 -33.81
N THR A 9 17.95 -29.33 -33.74
CA THR A 9 17.20 -28.06 -33.73
C THR A 9 16.06 -28.14 -32.72
N THR A 10 16.34 -27.67 -31.51
CA THR A 10 15.35 -27.48 -30.44
C THR A 10 14.76 -26.08 -30.58
N THR A 11 13.49 -25.96 -30.97
CA THR A 11 12.79 -24.66 -30.97
C THR A 11 12.34 -24.32 -29.56
N ILE A 12 12.93 -23.28 -28.97
CA ILE A 12 12.53 -22.73 -27.68
C ILE A 12 11.50 -21.62 -27.95
N ALA A 13 10.25 -21.84 -27.55
CA ALA A 13 9.23 -20.79 -27.50
C ALA A 13 9.29 -20.07 -26.15
N THR A 14 9.84 -18.86 -26.13
CA THR A 14 9.89 -18.00 -24.95
C THR A 14 8.59 -17.19 -24.84
N ILE A 15 7.74 -17.51 -23.86
CA ILE A 15 6.60 -16.70 -23.48
C ILE A 15 7.11 -15.59 -22.54
N ALA A 16 7.12 -14.35 -23.01
CA ALA A 16 7.42 -13.18 -22.18
C ALA A 16 6.19 -12.85 -21.31
N ALA A 17 6.24 -13.22 -20.03
CA ALA A 17 5.26 -12.75 -19.05
C ALA A 17 5.54 -11.29 -18.72
N VAL A 18 4.70 -10.37 -19.18
CA VAL A 18 4.74 -8.96 -18.77
C VAL A 18 4.10 -8.88 -17.39
N ALA A 19 4.91 -8.73 -16.34
CA ALA A 19 4.43 -8.41 -15.01
C ALA A 19 3.97 -6.96 -14.98
N VAL A 20 2.66 -6.71 -14.89
CA VAL A 20 2.11 -5.39 -14.61
C VAL A 20 2.45 -5.06 -13.16
N THR A 21 3.43 -4.19 -12.95
CA THR A 21 3.72 -3.65 -11.62
C THR A 21 2.66 -2.61 -11.28
N ALA A 22 1.68 -2.98 -10.45
CA ALA A 22 0.81 -2.00 -9.83
C ALA A 22 1.66 -1.02 -9.00
N PRO A 23 1.39 0.29 -9.02
CA PRO A 23 2.07 1.23 -8.15
C PRO A 23 1.81 0.81 -6.71
N GLN A 24 2.86 0.37 -6.04
CA GLN A 24 2.84 0.09 -4.61
C GLN A 24 2.67 1.44 -3.93
N ALA A 25 1.43 1.81 -3.59
CA ALA A 25 1.20 2.94 -2.71
C ALA A 25 1.93 2.61 -1.40
N PHE A 26 3.02 3.32 -1.12
CA PHE A 26 3.75 3.21 0.14
C PHE A 26 2.83 3.72 1.26
N ALA A 27 1.95 2.84 1.73
CA ALA A 27 1.05 3.12 2.83
C ALA A 27 1.90 3.23 4.10
N LEU A 28 1.80 4.37 4.78
CA LEU A 28 2.42 4.55 6.09
C LEU A 28 1.80 3.55 7.07
N GLU A 29 2.66 2.83 7.81
CA GLU A 29 2.18 1.88 8.80
C GLU A 29 1.56 2.60 10.00
N PRO A 30 0.37 2.18 10.46
CA PRO A 30 -0.27 2.75 11.65
C PRO A 30 0.57 2.48 12.91
N ILE A 31 0.64 3.46 13.81
CA ILE A 31 1.28 3.32 15.13
C ILE A 31 0.23 3.32 16.23
N GLN A 32 0.62 2.97 17.45
CA GLN A 32 -0.27 3.08 18.60
C GLN A 32 -0.88 4.49 18.67
N GLY A 33 -2.22 4.57 18.60
CA GLY A 33 -2.97 5.83 18.60
C GLY A 33 -3.48 6.27 17.23
N SER A 34 -2.95 5.72 16.13
CA SER A 34 -3.52 5.88 14.78
C SER A 34 -4.94 5.30 14.70
N ILE A 35 -5.78 5.84 13.81
CA ILE A 35 -7.17 5.37 13.61
C ILE A 35 -7.19 3.93 13.07
N THR A 36 -6.23 3.58 12.22
CA THR A 36 -6.11 2.28 11.57
C THR A 36 -5.27 1.27 12.37
N TYR A 37 -4.79 1.63 13.55
CA TYR A 37 -3.98 0.75 14.40
C TYR A 37 -4.81 -0.41 14.95
N GLY A 38 -4.29 -1.65 14.82
CA GLY A 38 -4.96 -2.85 15.32
C GLY A 38 -6.18 -3.31 14.51
N GLY A 39 -6.38 -2.73 13.31
CA GLY A 39 -7.52 -3.02 12.44
C GLY A 39 -8.59 -1.94 12.53
N GLN A 40 -9.12 -1.55 11.37
CA GLN A 40 -10.06 -0.44 11.28
C GLN A 40 -11.50 -0.89 11.59
N GLN A 41 -12.12 -0.32 12.61
CA GLN A 41 -13.57 -0.42 12.79
C GLN A 41 -14.26 0.52 11.79
N ALA A 42 -14.86 -0.05 10.75
CA ALA A 42 -15.40 0.65 9.57
C ALA A 42 -16.53 1.68 9.83
N THR A 43 -16.94 1.88 11.08
CA THR A 43 -18.21 2.53 11.42
C THR A 43 -18.16 4.06 11.54
N ARG A 44 -16.99 4.71 11.55
CA ARG A 44 -16.93 6.17 11.83
C ARG A 44 -17.00 7.11 10.61
N LEU A 45 -17.05 6.62 9.37
CA LEU A 45 -16.90 7.49 8.18
C LEU A 45 -17.90 7.26 7.05
N THR A 46 -19.03 6.62 7.31
CA THR A 46 -20.04 6.30 6.28
C THR A 46 -20.69 7.52 5.62
N LYS A 47 -20.58 8.73 6.20
CA LYS A 47 -21.22 9.94 5.65
C LYS A 47 -20.30 10.85 4.83
N ALA A 48 -18.99 10.69 4.91
CA ALA A 48 -18.07 11.58 4.21
C ALA A 48 -17.81 11.11 2.76
N PRO A 49 -17.63 12.03 1.78
CA PRO A 49 -17.28 11.66 0.40
C PRO A 49 -15.93 10.93 0.29
N ILE A 50 -15.80 10.07 -0.72
CA ILE A 50 -14.50 9.49 -1.11
C ILE A 50 -13.54 10.64 -1.45
N GLY A 51 -12.27 10.49 -1.07
CA GLY A 51 -11.23 11.51 -1.22
C GLY A 51 -11.22 12.56 -0.11
N SER A 52 -12.18 12.54 0.83
CA SER A 52 -12.18 13.48 1.95
C SER A 52 -10.95 13.28 2.84
N VAL A 53 -10.42 14.39 3.33
CA VAL A 53 -9.31 14.42 4.27
C VAL A 53 -9.84 14.30 5.70
N VAL A 54 -9.24 13.42 6.50
CA VAL A 54 -9.55 13.20 7.92
C VAL A 54 -8.27 13.42 8.73
N PRO A 55 -8.10 14.58 9.37
CA PRO A 55 -6.98 14.82 10.28
C PRO A 55 -7.22 14.11 11.62
N HIS A 56 -6.14 13.67 12.26
CA HIS A 56 -6.19 13.03 13.57
C HIS A 56 -4.96 13.40 14.40
N ASP A 57 -5.20 13.89 15.60
CA ASP A 57 -4.16 14.29 16.54
C ASP A 57 -4.16 13.34 17.74
N PHE A 58 -3.00 12.85 18.13
CA PHE A 58 -2.87 11.92 19.25
C PHE A 58 -1.47 11.95 19.86
N TYR A 59 -1.38 11.43 21.09
CA TYR A 59 -0.11 11.20 21.77
C TYR A 59 0.27 9.72 21.69
N SER A 60 1.53 9.44 21.38
CA SER A 60 2.08 8.09 21.35
C SER A 60 3.53 8.12 21.81
N ASN A 61 3.89 7.23 22.74
CA ASN A 61 5.24 7.12 23.29
C ASN A 61 5.85 8.45 23.78
N GLY A 62 5.04 9.32 24.38
CA GLY A 62 5.47 10.64 24.88
C GLY A 62 5.59 11.73 23.82
N GLU A 63 5.23 11.45 22.57
CA GLU A 63 5.29 12.40 21.45
C GLU A 63 3.90 12.71 20.90
N HIS A 64 3.70 13.95 20.44
CA HIS A 64 2.47 14.35 19.79
C HIS A 64 2.58 14.15 18.28
N TYR A 65 1.59 13.50 17.69
CA TYR A 65 1.52 13.21 16.26
C TYR A 65 0.24 13.77 15.66
N ARG A 66 0.38 14.32 14.45
CA ARG A 66 -0.75 14.62 13.57
C ARG A 66 -0.67 13.74 12.34
N GLU A 67 -1.72 12.96 12.13
CA GLU A 67 -1.90 12.15 10.94
C GLU A 67 -2.96 12.74 10.03
N THR A 68 -2.75 12.56 8.74
CA THR A 68 -3.70 12.94 7.70
C THR A 68 -4.09 11.68 6.96
N TYR A 69 -5.39 11.41 6.94
CA TYR A 69 -5.97 10.29 6.23
C TYR A 69 -6.82 10.77 5.06
N VAL A 70 -6.98 9.90 4.06
CA VAL A 70 -7.92 10.08 2.95
C VAL A 70 -8.90 8.92 2.93
N ILE A 71 -10.18 9.22 2.72
CA ILE A 71 -11.21 8.19 2.51
C ILE A 71 -11.00 7.55 1.14
N ALA A 72 -10.60 6.28 1.13
CA ALA A 72 -10.41 5.50 -0.08
C ALA A 72 -11.75 5.10 -0.74
N PRO A 73 -11.74 4.62 -1.99
CA PRO A 73 -12.97 4.22 -2.70
C PRO A 73 -13.78 3.12 -2.01
N ASP A 74 -13.11 2.23 -1.27
CA ASP A 74 -13.71 1.19 -0.44
C ASP A 74 -14.20 1.70 0.93
N ARG A 75 -14.18 3.03 1.14
CA ARG A 75 -14.51 3.75 2.38
C ARG A 75 -13.59 3.44 3.56
N SER A 76 -12.44 2.82 3.31
CA SER A 76 -11.38 2.72 4.31
C SER A 76 -10.63 4.04 4.46
N LEU A 77 -9.91 4.24 5.57
CA LEU A 77 -8.93 5.31 5.66
C LEU A 77 -7.57 4.83 5.17
N SER A 78 -7.00 5.58 4.23
CA SER A 78 -5.60 5.48 3.85
C SER A 78 -4.80 6.54 4.58
N LEU A 79 -3.76 6.14 5.32
CA LEU A 79 -2.83 7.06 5.95
C LEU A 79 -1.89 7.63 4.89
N VAL A 80 -2.01 8.92 4.59
CA VAL A 80 -1.23 9.59 3.54
C VAL A 80 -0.10 10.46 4.10
N SER A 81 -0.18 10.88 5.36
CA SER A 81 0.87 11.66 6.00
C SER A 81 0.85 11.53 7.51
N ARG A 82 2.03 11.59 8.13
CA ARG A 82 2.23 11.73 9.57
C ARG A 82 3.30 12.79 9.81
N VAL A 83 3.03 13.70 10.73
CA VAL A 83 4.02 14.66 11.24
C VAL A 83 4.08 14.56 12.75
N ARG A 84 5.29 14.66 13.31
CA ARG A 84 5.46 14.91 14.74
C ARG A 84 5.17 16.39 14.97
N SER A 85 4.29 16.68 15.93
CA SER A 85 3.99 18.04 16.33
C SER A 85 5.08 18.52 17.27
N ASN A 86 5.91 19.43 16.79
CA ASN A 86 6.91 20.11 17.60
C ASN A 86 6.18 21.26 18.32
N ASN A 87 5.82 21.08 19.59
CA ASN A 87 5.32 22.16 20.44
C ASN A 87 6.50 22.80 21.18
#